data_AF-A0AAD2CXC8-F1
#
_entry.id   AF-A0AAD2CXC8-F1
#
_cell.length_a   1.000
_cell.length_b   1.000
_cell.length_c   1.000
_cell.angle_alpha   90.00
_cell.angle_beta   90.00
_cell.angle_gamma   90.00
#
_symmetry.space_group_name_H-M   'P 1'
#
loop_
_entity.id
_entity.type
_entity.pdbx_description
1 polymer ?
#
loop_
_entity_poly.entity_id
_entity_poly.type
_entity_poly.pdbx_seq_one_letter_code
_entity_poly.pdbx_strand_id
1 'polypeptide(L)'
;MTISMHFWLMTAFLLTALVGVVDGLTLNRRSILLGSASAILPSIHPSLVQEANAIPLPFEKKDRRQLELCLVNVLRVQYWAMKVADILKNAPTDDQKKKAYLEVRLGAKAMVADKKIKIGGGSLLSVITLRGLQIKDCLDDLKYYAKNKKMDQYRDDLIESLASLVEFDGLETTQDPSPRSTLTLGMYNESKNIYVQRMLTERIIPLTDQTVNYFGKDQRIKCEGYVEQFYPRELPAKKIIQEQVKPTEGEEINKQVEQ
;
A
#
# COMPACT_ATOMS: atom_id res chain seq x y z
N MET A 1 32.80 2.75 -70.80
CA MET A 1 33.83 1.80 -70.31
C MET A 1 33.99 2.02 -68.81
N THR A 2 33.96 0.92 -68.05
CA THR A 2 34.41 0.70 -66.64
C THR A 2 33.76 1.56 -65.53
N ILE A 3 32.85 1.03 -64.69
CA ILE A 3 33.01 0.10 -63.53
C ILE A 3 33.69 0.82 -62.33
N SER A 4 32.94 1.19 -61.29
CA SER A 4 32.75 0.50 -59.98
C SER A 4 33.98 0.52 -59.05
N MET A 5 33.79 0.97 -57.80
CA MET A 5 34.31 0.36 -56.54
C MET A 5 33.93 1.26 -55.34
N HIS A 6 32.93 0.85 -54.53
CA HIS A 6 33.11 0.28 -53.18
C HIS A 6 33.20 1.36 -52.09
N PHE A 7 32.20 1.60 -51.21
CA PHE A 7 31.35 0.68 -50.45
C PHE A 7 32.18 -0.30 -49.59
N TRP A 8 32.87 0.22 -48.57
CA TRP A 8 33.37 -0.58 -47.44
C TRP A 8 32.93 0.04 -46.10
N LEU A 9 31.98 -0.68 -45.49
CA LEU A 9 31.76 -0.93 -44.05
C LEU A 9 31.30 0.20 -43.13
N MET A 10 29.99 0.35 -43.05
CA MET A 10 29.30 -0.07 -41.82
C MET A 10 29.21 -1.60 -41.81
N THR A 11 29.77 -2.25 -40.78
CA THR A 11 29.29 -3.46 -40.08
C THR A 11 30.47 -4.23 -39.48
N ALA A 12 30.70 -4.04 -38.18
CA ALA A 12 31.27 -5.08 -37.33
C ALA A 12 30.74 -4.95 -35.90
N PHE A 13 29.80 -5.84 -35.56
CA PHE A 13 29.72 -6.61 -34.30
C PHE A 13 29.79 -5.79 -32.98
N LEU A 14 28.69 -5.50 -32.27
CA LEU A 14 27.82 -6.43 -31.53
C LEU A 14 28.48 -7.73 -31.05
N LEU A 15 28.36 -8.00 -29.74
CA LEU A 15 28.66 -9.24 -29.00
C LEU A 15 30.12 -9.50 -28.58
N THR A 16 30.41 -9.14 -27.33
CA THR A 16 30.85 -10.16 -26.37
C THR A 16 30.27 -9.81 -25.00
N ALA A 17 29.27 -10.59 -24.63
CA ALA A 17 28.73 -10.65 -23.29
C ALA A 17 29.57 -11.63 -22.44
N LEU A 18 29.49 -11.43 -21.12
CA LEU A 18 29.52 -12.43 -20.06
C LEU A 18 30.86 -13.07 -19.61
N VAL A 19 30.95 -13.16 -18.27
CA VAL A 19 31.81 -14.01 -17.40
C VAL A 19 33.24 -13.50 -17.22
N GLY A 20 33.80 -13.30 -16.02
CA GLY A 20 33.40 -13.59 -14.64
C GLY A 20 34.62 -13.46 -13.70
N VAL A 21 34.41 -13.73 -12.40
CA VAL A 21 35.42 -14.06 -11.36
C VAL A 21 36.14 -12.83 -10.76
N VAL A 22 35.72 -12.29 -9.61
CA VAL A 22 35.95 -12.76 -8.21
C VAL A 22 37.43 -12.95 -7.89
N ASP A 23 38.04 -11.97 -7.22
CA ASP A 23 38.86 -12.19 -6.01
C ASP A 23 39.41 -10.85 -5.47
N GLY A 24 39.35 -10.68 -4.15
CA GLY A 24 39.87 -9.48 -3.49
C GLY A 24 39.46 -9.27 -2.04
N LEU A 25 39.44 -10.34 -1.24
CA LEU A 25 39.43 -10.29 0.22
C LEU A 25 40.65 -9.53 0.75
N THR A 26 40.45 -8.50 1.57
CA THR A 26 41.35 -8.24 2.70
C THR A 26 40.54 -7.95 3.97
N LEU A 27 40.44 -8.97 4.81
CA LEU A 27 40.18 -8.82 6.24
C LEU A 27 41.31 -7.98 6.86
N ASN A 28 40.97 -6.98 7.66
CA ASN A 28 41.87 -6.50 8.69
C ASN A 28 41.22 -6.76 10.06
N ARG A 29 41.75 -7.78 10.74
CA ARG A 29 41.46 -8.16 12.11
C ARG A 29 42.67 -7.76 12.94
N ARG A 30 42.51 -6.87 13.93
CA ARG A 30 43.22 -6.95 15.21
C ARG A 30 42.47 -6.19 16.30
N SER A 31 41.97 -7.02 17.21
CA SER A 31 41.41 -6.86 18.55
C SER A 31 42.01 -5.79 19.45
N ILE A 32 41.16 -5.11 20.23
CA ILE A 32 41.30 -4.93 21.70
C ILE A 32 39.92 -5.10 22.35
N LEU A 33 39.90 -5.85 23.45
CA LEU A 33 38.77 -6.31 24.29
C LEU A 33 38.42 -5.33 25.42
N LEU A 34 37.26 -5.57 26.04
CA LEU A 34 36.62 -4.97 27.24
C LEU A 34 35.67 -3.81 26.91
N GLY A 35 34.38 -3.81 27.22
CA GLY A 35 33.55 -4.74 27.98
C GLY A 35 32.25 -3.99 28.33
N SER A 36 31.11 -4.46 27.82
CA SER A 36 29.78 -4.17 28.34
C SER A 36 28.76 -4.98 27.53
N ALA A 37 27.96 -5.80 28.22
CA ALA A 37 26.90 -6.60 27.64
C ALA A 37 25.79 -5.69 27.08
N SER A 38 25.89 -5.34 25.79
CA SER A 38 24.75 -4.84 25.02
C SER A 38 24.03 -6.05 24.42
N ALA A 39 22.77 -6.22 24.81
CA ALA A 39 21.84 -7.07 24.10
C ALA A 39 21.87 -6.66 22.61
N ILE A 40 22.32 -7.59 21.76
CA ILE A 40 22.30 -7.45 20.30
C ILE A 40 20.83 -7.56 19.91
N LEU A 41 20.13 -6.42 19.86
CA LEU A 41 18.90 -6.31 19.10
C LEU A 41 19.27 -6.45 17.62
N PRO A 42 18.63 -7.36 16.86
CA PRO A 42 18.87 -7.44 15.42
C PRO A 42 18.51 -6.08 14.81
N SER A 43 19.51 -5.43 14.23
CA SER A 43 19.34 -4.27 13.36
C SER A 43 18.43 -4.67 12.20
N ILE A 44 17.14 -4.38 12.33
CA ILE A 44 16.17 -4.49 11.23
C ILE A 44 16.54 -3.41 10.22
N HIS A 45 17.36 -3.78 9.25
CA HIS A 45 17.67 -2.95 8.09
C HIS A 45 16.37 -2.72 7.30
N PRO A 46 15.95 -1.46 7.04
CA PRO A 46 14.75 -1.17 6.26
C PRO A 46 14.91 -1.41 4.74
N SER A 47 15.79 -2.33 4.33
CA SER A 47 16.19 -2.52 2.91
C SER A 47 15.36 -3.55 2.14
N LEU A 48 14.20 -3.97 2.64
CA LEU A 48 13.30 -4.86 1.89
C LEU A 48 11.87 -4.34 1.95
N VAL A 49 11.64 -3.13 1.41
CA VAL A 49 10.39 -2.92 0.69
C VAL A 49 10.54 -3.74 -0.57
N GLN A 50 10.06 -4.98 -0.54
CA GLN A 50 10.00 -5.81 -1.73
C GLN A 50 9.03 -5.09 -2.68
N GLU A 51 9.57 -4.35 -3.65
CA GLU A 51 8.79 -3.90 -4.79
C GLU A 51 8.10 -5.14 -5.35
N ALA A 52 6.77 -5.06 -5.50
CA ALA A 52 5.97 -6.18 -5.95
C ALA A 52 6.40 -6.54 -7.38
N ASN A 53 7.39 -7.44 -7.49
CA ASN A 53 7.85 -8.00 -8.75
C ASN A 53 6.80 -8.99 -9.23
N ALA A 54 5.80 -8.44 -9.91
CA ALA A 54 4.67 -9.18 -10.42
C ALA A 54 5.15 -10.01 -11.64
N ILE A 55 5.26 -11.33 -11.47
CA ILE A 55 5.64 -12.30 -12.53
C ILE A 55 4.85 -12.00 -13.82
N PRO A 56 5.49 -11.59 -14.94
CA PRO A 56 4.77 -11.26 -16.16
C PRO A 56 4.15 -12.51 -16.77
N LEU A 57 2.82 -12.58 -16.79
CA LEU A 57 2.11 -13.62 -17.55
C LEU A 57 2.07 -13.22 -19.03
N PRO A 58 2.41 -14.12 -19.97
CA PRO A 58 2.60 -13.79 -21.39
C PRO A 58 1.31 -13.52 -22.19
N PHE A 59 0.13 -13.44 -21.54
CA PHE A 59 -1.17 -13.37 -22.22
C PHE A 59 -2.03 -12.14 -21.87
N GLU A 60 -1.54 -11.23 -21.02
CA GLU A 60 -2.29 -10.02 -20.66
C GLU A 60 -1.64 -8.76 -21.21
N LYS A 61 -2.43 -7.91 -21.87
CA LYS A 61 -2.00 -6.56 -22.29
C LYS A 61 -1.49 -5.86 -21.03
N LYS A 62 -0.19 -5.51 -21.00
CA LYS A 62 0.51 -4.92 -19.84
C LYS A 62 -0.29 -3.80 -19.16
N ASP A 63 -1.01 -3.03 -19.96
CA ASP A 63 -1.89 -1.94 -19.55
C ASP A 63 -3.05 -2.37 -18.64
N ARG A 64 -3.65 -3.54 -18.88
CA ARG A 64 -4.74 -4.06 -18.05
C ARG A 64 -4.26 -4.41 -16.65
N ARG A 65 -3.06 -4.98 -16.56
CA ARG A 65 -2.49 -5.42 -15.28
C ARG A 65 -2.18 -4.24 -14.38
N GLN A 66 -1.62 -3.17 -14.93
CA GLN A 66 -1.33 -1.96 -14.16
C GLN A 66 -2.61 -1.35 -13.59
N LEU A 67 -3.68 -1.29 -14.38
CA LEU A 67 -5.01 -0.88 -13.91
C LEU A 67 -5.48 -1.74 -12.74
N GLU A 68 -5.42 -3.07 -12.87
CA GLU A 68 -5.86 -3.99 -11.80
C GLU A 68 -5.02 -3.84 -10.53
N LEU A 69 -3.70 -3.66 -10.64
CA LEU A 69 -2.82 -3.40 -9.50
C LEU A 69 -3.18 -2.07 -8.80
N CYS A 70 -3.48 -1.02 -9.56
CA CYS A 70 -3.89 0.26 -8.99
C CYS A 70 -5.25 0.14 -8.26
N LEU A 71 -6.21 -0.57 -8.84
CA LEU A 71 -7.51 -0.83 -8.20
C LEU A 71 -7.37 -1.64 -6.91
N VAL A 72 -6.51 -2.68 -6.92
CA VAL A 72 -6.17 -3.44 -5.71
C VAL A 72 -5.59 -2.52 -4.64
N ASN A 73 -4.67 -1.63 -4.99
CA ASN A 73 -4.09 -0.69 -4.02
C ASN A 73 -5.14 0.27 -3.45
N VAL A 74 -6.06 0.80 -4.26
CA VAL A 74 -7.17 1.65 -3.78
C VAL A 74 -8.10 0.87 -2.84
N LEU A 75 -8.45 -0.39 -3.18
CA LEU A 75 -9.25 -1.26 -2.31
C LEU A 75 -8.56 -1.54 -0.97
N ARG A 76 -7.24 -1.74 -0.97
CA ARG A 76 -6.47 -1.93 0.26
C ARG A 76 -6.50 -0.68 1.16
N VAL A 77 -6.44 0.52 0.57
CA VAL A 77 -6.66 1.78 1.32
C VAL A 77 -8.07 1.83 1.90
N GLN A 78 -9.09 1.44 1.12
CA GLN A 78 -10.48 1.38 1.60
C GLN A 78 -10.62 0.45 2.82
N TYR A 79 -10.11 -0.78 2.74
CA TYR A 79 -10.23 -1.76 3.81
C TYR A 79 -9.43 -1.38 5.05
N TRP A 80 -8.24 -0.81 4.87
CA TRP A 80 -7.49 -0.22 5.96
C TRP A 80 -8.30 0.89 6.65
N ALA A 81 -8.88 1.82 5.89
CA ALA A 81 -9.69 2.90 6.44
C ALA A 81 -10.91 2.37 7.21
N MET A 82 -11.60 1.37 6.67
CA MET A 82 -12.74 0.70 7.33
C MET A 82 -12.32 0.06 8.65
N LYS A 83 -11.22 -0.68 8.65
CA LYS A 83 -10.71 -1.38 9.83
C LYS A 83 -10.32 -0.39 10.92
N VAL A 84 -9.56 0.65 10.59
CA VAL A 84 -9.09 1.61 11.59
C VAL A 84 -10.24 2.48 12.09
N ALA A 85 -11.19 2.88 11.24
CA ALA A 85 -12.39 3.59 11.67
C ALA A 85 -13.23 2.77 12.66
N ASP A 86 -13.34 1.45 12.47
CA ASP A 86 -14.04 0.56 13.40
C ASP A 86 -13.33 0.49 14.75
N ILE A 87 -11.99 0.42 14.76
CA ILE A 87 -11.19 0.45 16.00
C ILE A 87 -11.37 1.79 16.74
N LEU A 88 -11.27 2.93 16.04
CA LEU A 88 -11.45 4.25 16.66
C LEU A 88 -12.83 4.41 17.32
N LYS A 89 -13.85 3.78 16.72
CA LYS A 89 -15.24 3.81 17.22
C LYS A 89 -15.45 2.87 18.41
N ASN A 90 -15.01 1.62 18.28
CA ASN A 90 -15.47 0.52 19.13
C ASN A 90 -14.40 0.00 20.11
N ALA A 91 -13.15 0.47 20.04
CA ALA A 91 -12.10 -0.05 20.91
C ALA A 91 -12.44 0.17 22.41
N PRO A 92 -12.30 -0.88 23.25
CA PRO A 92 -12.64 -0.82 24.67
C PRO A 92 -11.67 0.04 25.50
N THR A 93 -10.46 0.30 25.00
CA THR A 93 -9.42 1.01 25.74
C THR A 93 -8.93 2.24 24.97
N ASP A 94 -8.62 3.31 25.70
CA ASP A 94 -8.07 4.54 25.11
C ASP A 94 -6.71 4.30 24.46
N ASP A 95 -5.91 3.36 24.96
CA ASP A 95 -4.61 3.03 24.38
C ASP A 95 -4.75 2.40 22.98
N GLN A 96 -5.78 1.59 22.77
CA GLN A 96 -6.09 1.06 21.43
C GLN A 96 -6.56 2.18 20.49
N LYS A 97 -7.41 3.11 20.96
CA LYS A 97 -7.82 4.28 20.17
C LYS A 97 -6.64 5.16 19.81
N LYS A 98 -5.74 5.46 20.77
CA LYS A 98 -4.50 6.22 20.54
C LYS A 98 -3.60 5.53 19.53
N LYS A 99 -3.42 4.22 19.64
CA LYS A 99 -2.61 3.44 18.67
C LYS A 99 -3.22 3.49 17.27
N ALA A 100 -4.53 3.31 17.15
CA ALA A 100 -5.24 3.43 15.89
C ALA A 100 -5.12 4.84 15.30
N TYR A 101 -5.27 5.88 16.14
CA TYR A 101 -5.14 7.27 15.74
C TYR A 101 -3.74 7.58 15.18
N LEU A 102 -2.68 7.10 15.85
CA LEU A 102 -1.32 7.21 15.35
C LEU A 102 -1.13 6.47 14.02
N GLU A 103 -1.71 5.28 13.89
CA GLU A 103 -1.67 4.51 12.65
C GLU A 103 -2.32 5.27 11.50
N VAL A 104 -3.50 5.89 11.70
CA VAL A 104 -4.15 6.71 10.68
C VAL A 104 -3.23 7.81 10.19
N ARG A 105 -2.62 8.53 11.12
CA ARG A 105 -1.79 9.70 10.80
C ARG A 105 -0.51 9.33 10.09
N LEU A 106 0.22 8.36 10.63
CA LEU A 106 1.46 7.89 10.04
C LEU A 106 1.18 7.22 8.70
N GLY A 107 0.09 6.45 8.59
CA GLY A 107 -0.37 5.82 7.35
C GLY A 107 -0.76 6.85 6.28
N ALA A 108 -1.54 7.86 6.64
CA ALA A 108 -1.91 8.95 5.74
C ALA A 108 -0.68 9.72 5.28
N LYS A 109 0.21 10.12 6.20
CA LYS A 109 1.50 10.76 5.88
C LYS A 109 2.33 9.86 4.95
N ALA A 110 2.40 8.56 5.21
CA ALA A 110 3.13 7.60 4.37
C ALA A 110 2.62 7.54 2.93
N MET A 111 1.30 7.60 2.76
CA MET A 111 0.64 7.54 1.45
C MET A 111 0.78 8.84 0.66
N VAL A 112 0.73 9.99 1.34
CA VAL A 112 0.85 11.32 0.68
C VAL A 112 2.27 11.87 0.65
N ALA A 113 3.21 11.27 1.37
CA ALA A 113 4.61 11.68 1.33
C ALA A 113 5.24 11.33 -0.03
N ASP A 114 6.15 12.19 -0.48
CA ASP A 114 6.93 11.88 -1.67
C ASP A 114 7.89 10.73 -1.40
N LYS A 115 8.25 9.97 -2.45
CA LYS A 115 9.11 8.78 -2.36
C LYS A 115 10.41 9.03 -1.59
N LYS A 116 10.93 10.26 -1.66
CA LYS A 116 12.19 10.71 -1.03
C LYS A 116 12.10 10.85 0.49
N ILE A 117 10.90 11.02 1.04
CA ILE A 117 10.72 11.22 2.49
C ILE A 117 10.90 9.87 3.18
N LYS A 118 11.92 9.76 4.04
CA LYS A 118 12.12 8.56 4.85
C LYS A 118 11.08 8.55 5.96
N ILE A 119 10.28 7.50 6.07
CA ILE A 119 9.46 7.27 7.25
C ILE A 119 10.40 6.76 8.35
N GLY A 120 10.48 7.51 9.46
CA GLY A 120 11.41 7.22 10.56
C GLY A 120 11.19 5.86 11.23
N GLY A 121 12.26 5.35 11.87
CA GLY A 121 12.27 4.06 12.57
C GLY A 121 11.36 4.07 13.80
N GLY A 122 10.43 3.13 13.86
CA GLY A 122 9.40 3.04 14.89
C GLY A 122 7.96 3.01 14.34
N SER A 123 7.79 3.10 13.01
CA SER A 123 6.47 2.97 12.41
C SER A 123 5.92 1.55 12.53
N LEU A 124 4.61 1.42 12.75
CA LEU A 124 3.91 0.14 12.65
C LEU A 124 4.17 -0.52 11.29
N LEU A 125 4.18 -1.85 11.23
CA LEU A 125 4.32 -2.59 9.98
C LEU A 125 3.25 -2.18 8.96
N SER A 126 2.02 -1.89 9.40
CA SER A 126 0.96 -1.41 8.53
C SER A 126 1.30 -0.09 7.83
N VAL A 127 2.00 0.84 8.50
CA VAL A 127 2.44 2.11 7.90
C VAL A 127 3.45 1.86 6.77
N ILE A 128 4.36 0.90 6.95
CA ILE A 128 5.33 0.51 5.91
C ILE A 128 4.60 -0.09 4.71
N THR A 129 3.61 -0.95 4.97
CA THR A 129 2.76 -1.52 3.92
C THR A 129 2.01 -0.44 3.14
N LEU A 130 1.40 0.53 3.83
CA LEU A 130 0.67 1.65 3.20
C LEU A 130 1.58 2.51 2.33
N ARG A 131 2.82 2.76 2.76
CA ARG A 131 3.82 3.44 1.91
C ARG A 131 4.07 2.69 0.61
N GLY A 132 4.14 1.36 0.69
CA GLY A 132 4.37 0.47 -0.45
C GLY A 132 3.25 0.50 -1.50
N LEU A 133 2.07 1.01 -1.17
CA LEU A 133 0.94 1.12 -2.12
C LEU A 133 1.16 2.18 -3.19
N GLN A 134 2.03 3.17 -2.96
CA GLN A 134 2.33 4.26 -3.90
C GLN A 134 1.05 4.93 -4.45
N ILE A 135 0.10 5.27 -3.57
CA ILE A 135 -1.27 5.63 -3.97
C ILE A 135 -1.33 6.82 -4.95
N LYS A 136 -0.41 7.79 -4.85
CA LYS A 136 -0.33 8.92 -5.80
C LYS A 136 -0.13 8.45 -7.23
N ASP A 137 0.87 7.59 -7.43
CA ASP A 137 1.20 7.05 -8.75
C ASP A 137 0.04 6.17 -9.26
N CYS A 138 -0.56 5.36 -8.38
CA CYS A 138 -1.73 4.57 -8.75
C CYS A 138 -2.90 5.44 -9.22
N LEU A 139 -3.20 6.54 -8.52
CA LEU A 139 -4.29 7.44 -8.92
C LEU A 139 -3.98 8.18 -10.23
N ASP A 140 -2.72 8.55 -10.46
CA ASP A 140 -2.27 9.13 -11.74
C ASP A 140 -2.41 8.14 -12.91
N ASP A 141 -2.11 6.85 -12.68
CA ASP A 141 -2.35 5.78 -13.64
C ASP A 141 -3.85 5.56 -13.88
N LEU A 142 -4.68 5.55 -12.83
CA LEU A 142 -6.13 5.43 -12.97
C LEU A 142 -6.71 6.58 -13.79
N LYS A 143 -6.21 7.80 -13.62
CA LYS A 143 -6.57 8.95 -14.46
C LYS A 143 -6.27 8.68 -15.94
N TYR A 144 -5.09 8.13 -16.26
CA TYR A 144 -4.73 7.77 -17.63
C TYR A 144 -5.72 6.76 -18.24
N TYR A 145 -6.12 5.74 -17.48
CA TYR A 145 -7.09 4.73 -17.95
C TYR A 145 -8.52 5.27 -18.05
N ALA A 146 -8.93 6.13 -17.12
CA ALA A 146 -10.29 6.67 -17.05
C ALA A 146 -10.62 7.65 -18.17
N LYS A 147 -9.61 8.39 -18.69
CA LYS A 147 -9.74 9.44 -19.73
C LYS A 147 -10.88 10.43 -19.45
N ASN A 148 -11.14 10.72 -18.17
CA ASN A 148 -12.28 11.53 -17.73
C ASN A 148 -11.87 12.47 -16.58
N LYS A 149 -12.34 13.71 -16.64
CA LYS A 149 -12.15 14.74 -15.60
C LYS A 149 -12.69 14.34 -14.23
N LYS A 150 -13.69 13.46 -14.15
CA LYS A 150 -14.18 12.95 -12.85
C LYS A 150 -13.10 12.22 -12.05
N MET A 151 -12.19 11.53 -12.73
CA MET A 151 -11.09 10.83 -12.05
C MET A 151 -10.04 11.80 -11.53
N ASP A 152 -9.83 12.94 -12.20
CA ASP A 152 -8.99 14.03 -11.66
C ASP A 152 -9.53 14.52 -10.33
N GLN A 153 -10.85 14.76 -10.26
CA GLN A 153 -11.50 15.18 -9.02
C GLN A 153 -11.34 14.14 -7.91
N TYR A 154 -11.61 12.85 -8.19
CA TYR A 154 -11.45 11.80 -7.17
C TYR A 154 -10.02 11.66 -6.66
N ARG A 155 -9.03 11.82 -7.55
CA ARG A 155 -7.63 11.83 -7.18
C ARG A 155 -7.33 12.97 -6.21
N ASP A 156 -7.68 14.20 -6.59
CA ASP A 156 -7.38 15.39 -5.81
C ASP A 156 -8.10 15.36 -4.46
N ASP A 157 -9.40 15.04 -4.45
CA ASP A 157 -10.23 14.92 -3.24
C ASP A 157 -9.68 13.85 -2.28
N LEU A 158 -9.19 12.71 -2.80
CA LEU A 158 -8.62 11.64 -1.96
C LEU A 158 -7.27 12.04 -1.37
N ILE A 159 -6.39 12.67 -2.15
CA ILE A 159 -5.09 13.14 -1.66
C ILE A 159 -5.27 14.26 -0.63
N GLU A 160 -6.18 15.21 -0.87
CA GLU A 160 -6.52 16.26 0.08
C GLU A 160 -7.12 15.68 1.38
N SER A 161 -8.04 14.72 1.25
CA SER A 161 -8.60 14.02 2.42
C SER A 161 -7.53 13.32 3.25
N LEU A 162 -6.56 12.65 2.62
CA LEU A 162 -5.43 12.03 3.33
C LEU A 162 -4.48 13.08 3.93
N ALA A 163 -4.22 14.19 3.24
CA ALA A 163 -3.38 15.27 3.76
C ALA A 163 -4.01 15.94 4.99
N SER A 164 -5.33 16.16 4.98
CA SER A 164 -6.06 16.75 6.12
C SER A 164 -5.91 15.96 7.43
N LEU A 165 -5.80 14.63 7.35
CA LEU A 165 -5.53 13.77 8.51
C LEU A 165 -4.15 14.04 9.14
N VAL A 166 -3.20 14.55 8.36
CA VAL A 166 -1.85 14.91 8.81
C VAL A 166 -1.82 16.34 9.34
N GLU A 167 -2.43 17.28 8.62
CA GLU A 167 -2.40 18.72 8.89
C GLU A 167 -3.15 19.11 10.16
N PHE A 168 -4.28 18.44 10.46
CA PHE A 168 -5.15 18.78 11.59
C PHE A 168 -4.46 18.72 12.97
N ASP A 169 -3.27 18.13 13.08
CA ASP A 169 -2.52 18.03 14.33
C ASP A 169 -1.27 18.93 14.38
N GLY A 170 -1.16 19.93 13.52
CA GLY A 170 -0.04 20.89 13.57
C GLY A 170 1.30 20.31 13.10
N LEU A 171 1.29 19.18 12.39
CA LEU A 171 2.42 18.76 11.55
C LEU A 171 2.37 19.59 10.25
N GLU A 172 2.59 20.91 10.35
CA GLU A 172 2.42 21.86 9.24
C GLU A 172 3.41 21.66 8.08
N THR A 173 4.34 20.70 8.19
CA THR A 173 5.23 20.37 7.09
C THR A 173 5.15 18.88 6.75
N THR A 174 4.45 18.59 5.65
CA THR A 174 4.65 17.35 4.88
C THR A 174 6.11 17.19 4.42
N GLN A 175 6.93 18.25 4.55
CA GLN A 175 8.34 18.29 4.21
C GLN A 175 9.29 17.75 5.29
N ASP A 176 8.89 17.66 6.57
CA ASP A 176 9.80 17.13 7.61
C ASP A 176 9.90 15.58 7.53
N PRO A 177 11.11 15.03 7.27
CA PRO A 177 11.35 13.59 7.18
C PRO A 177 11.23 12.85 8.52
N SER A 178 11.12 13.53 9.66
CA SER A 178 11.02 12.86 10.96
C SER A 178 9.58 12.81 11.46
N PRO A 179 8.94 11.62 11.59
CA PRO A 179 7.79 11.48 12.47
C PRO A 179 8.29 11.60 13.92
N ARG A 180 8.13 12.76 14.56
CA ARG A 180 8.33 12.90 16.01
C ARG A 180 7.18 12.20 16.75
N SER A 181 7.28 10.88 16.89
CA SER A 181 6.31 10.01 17.59
C SER A 181 6.05 10.45 19.04
N THR A 182 7.01 11.12 19.66
CA THR A 182 6.93 11.65 21.03
C THR A 182 6.02 12.87 21.17
N LEU A 183 5.73 13.60 20.09
CA LEU A 183 4.82 14.75 20.11
C LEU A 183 3.36 14.33 19.86
N THR A 184 3.14 13.18 19.21
CA THR A 184 1.81 12.80 18.70
C THR A 184 0.88 12.14 19.73
N LEU A 185 1.42 11.57 20.81
CA LEU A 185 0.60 10.92 21.86
C LEU A 185 0.03 11.91 22.87
N GLY A 186 0.79 12.96 23.22
CA GLY A 186 0.32 14.00 24.14
C GLY A 186 -0.77 14.91 23.53
N MET A 187 -0.93 14.87 22.20
CA MET A 187 -1.89 15.66 21.45
C MET A 187 -3.21 14.95 21.16
N TYR A 188 -3.34 13.65 21.49
CA TYR A 188 -4.58 12.91 21.33
C TYR A 188 -5.68 13.48 22.22
N ASN A 189 -6.84 13.73 21.63
CA ASN A 189 -8.07 14.05 22.37
C ASN A 189 -9.29 13.44 21.65
N GLU A 190 -10.42 13.35 22.34
CA GLU A 190 -11.62 12.72 21.78
C GLU A 190 -12.15 13.48 20.55
N SER A 191 -12.05 14.81 20.53
CA SER A 191 -12.47 15.61 19.36
C SER A 191 -11.68 15.27 18.09
N LYS A 192 -10.37 15.05 18.21
CA LYS A 192 -9.49 14.58 17.13
C LYS A 192 -9.81 13.15 16.72
N ASN A 193 -10.07 12.28 17.68
CA ASN A 193 -10.53 10.91 17.41
C ASN A 193 -11.80 10.93 16.53
N ILE A 194 -12.81 11.71 16.94
CA ILE A 194 -14.06 11.87 16.20
C ILE A 194 -13.81 12.46 14.81
N TYR A 195 -13.01 13.52 14.68
CA TYR A 195 -12.67 14.10 13.39
C TYR A 195 -12.05 13.07 12.45
N VAL A 196 -11.03 12.34 12.91
CA VAL A 196 -10.34 11.31 12.11
C VAL A 196 -11.31 10.20 11.72
N GLN A 197 -12.13 9.73 12.66
CA GLN A 197 -13.14 8.71 12.39
C GLN A 197 -14.13 9.16 11.30
N ARG A 198 -14.62 10.40 11.37
CA ARG A 198 -15.52 10.99 10.38
C ARG A 198 -14.83 11.16 9.03
N MET A 199 -13.58 11.63 9.00
CA MET A 199 -12.82 11.74 7.77
C MET A 199 -12.62 10.39 7.06
N LEU A 200 -12.34 9.33 7.81
CA LEU A 200 -12.25 7.98 7.24
C LEU A 200 -13.62 7.51 6.70
N THR A 201 -14.68 7.66 7.50
CA THR A 201 -16.01 7.08 7.22
C THR A 201 -16.81 7.86 6.19
N GLU A 202 -16.79 9.19 6.26
CA GLU A 202 -17.64 10.08 5.46
C GLU A 202 -16.94 10.58 4.19
N ARG A 203 -15.60 10.48 4.11
CA ARG A 203 -14.83 10.98 2.95
C ARG A 203 -14.00 9.89 2.28
N ILE A 204 -12.99 9.34 2.97
CA ILE A 204 -12.01 8.44 2.34
C ILE A 204 -12.65 7.13 1.86
N ILE A 205 -13.48 6.48 2.68
CA ILE A 205 -14.15 5.23 2.29
C ILE A 205 -15.09 5.46 1.10
N PRO A 206 -15.98 6.48 1.08
CA PRO A 206 -16.78 6.80 -0.10
C PRO A 206 -15.96 7.13 -1.35
N LEU A 207 -14.88 7.91 -1.24
CA LEU A 207 -14.04 8.29 -2.38
C LEU A 207 -13.31 7.08 -2.99
N THR A 208 -12.78 6.19 -2.16
CA THR A 208 -12.15 4.94 -2.63
C THR A 208 -13.19 4.01 -3.27
N ASP A 209 -14.39 3.92 -2.70
CA ASP A 209 -15.50 3.15 -3.28
C ASP A 209 -15.92 3.68 -4.67
N GLN A 210 -16.10 5.01 -4.77
CA GLN A 210 -16.43 5.69 -6.03
C GLN A 210 -15.33 5.51 -7.09
N THR A 211 -14.06 5.58 -6.68
CA THR A 211 -12.89 5.37 -7.55
C THR A 211 -12.90 3.96 -8.14
N VAL A 212 -13.10 2.92 -7.31
CA VAL A 212 -13.10 1.53 -7.79
C VAL A 212 -14.34 1.25 -8.64
N ASN A 213 -15.52 1.72 -8.22
CA ASN A 213 -16.77 1.53 -8.97
C ASN A 213 -16.75 2.20 -10.35
N TYR A 214 -15.93 3.23 -10.54
CA TYR A 214 -15.79 3.92 -11.82
C TYR A 214 -15.36 2.97 -12.97
N PHE A 215 -14.58 1.94 -12.66
CA PHE A 215 -14.06 0.97 -13.64
C PHE A 215 -14.98 -0.25 -13.86
N GLY A 216 -16.19 -0.22 -13.29
CA GLY A 216 -17.21 -1.25 -13.46
C GLY A 216 -17.17 -2.33 -12.38
N LYS A 217 -18.34 -2.96 -12.16
CA LYS A 217 -18.56 -3.95 -11.10
C LYS A 217 -17.70 -5.21 -11.28
N ASP A 218 -17.50 -5.67 -12.52
CA ASP A 218 -16.73 -6.89 -12.78
C ASP A 218 -15.26 -6.75 -12.37
N GLN A 219 -14.67 -5.58 -12.63
CA GLN A 219 -13.28 -5.33 -12.25
C GLN A 219 -13.14 -5.14 -10.75
N ARG A 220 -14.12 -4.50 -10.10
CA ARG A 220 -14.22 -4.49 -8.64
C ARG A 220 -14.22 -5.90 -8.06
N ILE A 221 -15.12 -6.77 -8.50
CA ILE A 221 -15.26 -8.13 -7.97
C ILE A 221 -13.95 -8.92 -8.11
N LYS A 222 -13.28 -8.83 -9.26
CA LYS A 222 -11.98 -9.49 -9.47
C LYS A 222 -10.91 -8.97 -8.53
N CYS A 223 -10.81 -7.65 -8.37
CA CYS A 223 -9.83 -7.04 -7.48
C CYS A 223 -10.15 -7.33 -6.01
N GLU A 224 -11.43 -7.35 -5.61
CA GLU A 224 -11.86 -7.76 -4.27
C GLU A 224 -11.46 -9.21 -3.98
N GLY A 225 -11.74 -10.15 -4.90
CA GLY A 225 -11.33 -11.54 -4.76
C GLY A 225 -9.81 -11.72 -4.68
N TYR A 226 -9.04 -10.91 -5.42
CA TYR A 226 -7.58 -10.89 -5.30
C TYR A 226 -7.14 -10.41 -3.91
N VAL A 227 -7.76 -9.37 -3.37
CA VAL A 227 -7.44 -8.87 -2.02
C VAL A 227 -7.80 -9.89 -0.95
N GLU A 228 -8.94 -10.56 -1.09
CA GLU A 228 -9.39 -11.62 -0.18
C GLU A 228 -8.41 -12.81 -0.17
N GLN A 229 -7.94 -13.22 -1.34
CA GLN A 229 -6.99 -14.33 -1.47
C GLN A 229 -5.59 -14.00 -0.94
N PHE A 230 -5.03 -12.83 -1.28
CA PHE A 230 -3.62 -12.52 -1.03
C PHE A 230 -3.38 -11.62 0.18
N TYR A 231 -4.38 -10.87 0.64
CA TYR A 231 -4.28 -9.93 1.76
C TYR A 231 -5.42 -10.09 2.80
N PRO A 232 -5.73 -11.31 3.28
CA PRO A 232 -6.87 -11.54 4.16
C PRO A 232 -6.79 -10.75 5.49
N ARG A 233 -5.58 -10.40 5.94
CA ARG A 233 -5.36 -9.64 7.20
C ARG A 233 -5.81 -8.18 7.12
N GLU A 234 -5.99 -7.66 5.90
CA GLU A 234 -6.40 -6.29 5.63
C GLU A 234 -7.92 -6.15 5.59
N LEU A 235 -8.67 -7.26 5.47
CA LEU A 235 -10.12 -7.26 5.40
C LEU A 235 -10.75 -6.72 6.70
N PRO A 236 -11.83 -5.92 6.60
CA PRO A 236 -12.56 -5.44 7.77
C PRO A 236 -13.34 -6.59 8.42
N ALA A 237 -13.44 -6.58 9.76
CA ALA A 237 -14.09 -7.65 10.53
C ALA A 237 -15.53 -7.95 10.07
N LYS A 238 -16.28 -6.92 9.61
CA LYS A 238 -17.66 -7.08 9.12
C LYS A 238 -17.76 -7.91 7.84
N LYS A 239 -16.76 -7.89 6.96
CA LYS A 239 -16.76 -8.72 5.74
C LYS A 239 -16.60 -10.20 6.07
N ILE A 240 -15.77 -10.52 7.06
CA ILE A 240 -15.49 -11.90 7.48
C ILE A 240 -16.78 -12.59 7.97
N ILE A 241 -17.64 -11.87 8.69
CA ILE A 241 -18.87 -12.43 9.26
C ILE A 241 -19.92 -12.69 8.16
N GLN A 242 -20.02 -11.82 7.15
CA GLN A 242 -21.00 -12.00 6.07
C GLN A 242 -20.74 -13.25 5.23
N GLU A 243 -19.47 -13.64 5.07
CA GLU A 243 -19.10 -14.83 4.29
C GLU A 243 -19.39 -16.14 5.05
N GLN A 244 -19.27 -16.14 6.38
CA GLN A 244 -19.58 -17.34 7.19
C GLN A 244 -21.08 -17.56 7.42
N VAL A 245 -21.93 -16.56 7.15
CA VAL A 245 -23.37 -16.64 7.38
C VAL A 245 -24.14 -16.95 6.09
N LYS A 246 -23.49 -17.07 4.93
CA LYS A 246 -24.17 -17.60 3.73
C LYS A 246 -24.53 -19.06 3.98
N PRO A 247 -25.82 -19.41 4.18
CA PRO A 247 -26.20 -20.79 4.37
C PRO A 247 -25.84 -21.54 3.10
N THR A 248 -25.23 -22.72 3.24
CA THR A 248 -25.07 -23.67 2.14
C THR A 248 -26.47 -24.07 1.71
N GLU A 249 -27.06 -23.34 0.76
CA GLU A 249 -28.30 -23.72 0.09
C GLU A 249 -28.03 -25.02 -0.68
N GLY A 250 -28.29 -26.16 -0.04
CA GLY A 250 -28.01 -27.46 -0.62
C GLY A 250 -28.23 -28.69 0.27
N GLU A 251 -29.02 -28.61 1.33
CA GLU A 251 -29.55 -29.80 2.01
C GLU A 251 -31.06 -29.89 1.79
N GLU A 252 -31.44 -30.28 0.57
CA GLU A 252 -32.77 -30.84 0.30
C GLU A 252 -32.90 -32.16 1.07
N ILE A 253 -33.38 -32.08 2.30
CA ILE A 253 -33.83 -33.26 3.04
C ILE A 253 -35.13 -33.73 2.38
N ASN A 254 -34.97 -34.67 1.46
CA ASN A 254 -35.99 -35.58 0.97
C ASN A 254 -36.71 -36.24 2.17
N LYS A 255 -37.83 -35.67 2.61
CA LYS A 255 -38.80 -36.40 3.43
C LYS A 255 -39.63 -37.28 2.49
N GLN A 256 -39.13 -38.49 2.27
CA GLN A 256 -39.90 -39.58 1.71
C GLN A 256 -40.11 -40.65 2.78
N VAL A 257 -41.38 -41.05 2.89
CA VAL A 257 -41.89 -42.31 3.44
C VAL A 257 -41.96 -42.43 4.96
N GLU A 258 -43.18 -42.25 5.49
CA GLU A 258 -43.81 -43.30 6.30
C GLU A 258 -45.30 -43.32 5.94
N GLN A 259 -45.67 -44.40 5.24
CA GLN A 259 -47.03 -44.97 5.19
C GLN A 259 -47.12 -46.03 6.28
#